data_AF-A0A318ZNQ7-F1
#
_entry.id   AF-A0A318ZNQ7-F1
#
_cell.length_a   1.000
_cell.length_b   1.000
_cell.length_c   1.000
_cell.angle_alpha   90.00
_cell.angle_beta   90.00
_cell.angle_gamma   90.00
#
_symmetry.space_group_name_H-M   'P 1'
#
loop_
_entity.id
_entity.type
_entity.pdbx_description
1 polymer ?
#
loop_
_entity_poly.entity_id
_entity_poly.type
_entity_poly.pdbx_seq_one_letter_code
_entity_poly.pdbx_strand_id
1 'polypeptide(L)'
;MSLKDSVESVLTIAQTQLSKIASHIHLDFLGIHPVAHTYSHYVDHQQPPAAVFPTPHAANADNKIVQQALLYDYSAIMAQPFVLDLPTVLCLVMAFLPMLIAYIMGKRLIPGADSAALPRLLFLWHAYDALTHFLIEGSFLYHCFFSSITISAAQSRFGPVFLNNRDRAYGATYGPAWDPTARLWQEYAKADHRWGGADPTVVSIELLTVLLGGPAATYICYNLYLLANGRLGGRQRGVVAGRTWLVAACLATAELYGGFMTFVPEWLAGSPALNTSHWMYTFVYLTFFNGLWVIVPFWVLWRAADEVTRAFVGGTPELIGGAAVSGGSSRKK
;
A
#
# COMPACT_ATOMS: atom_id res chain seq x y z
N MET A 1 -19.18 34.02 -19.95
CA MET A 1 -18.18 33.37 -19.10
C MET A 1 -17.41 32.42 -20.00
N SER A 2 -16.13 32.70 -20.23
CA SER A 2 -15.27 31.86 -21.06
C SER A 2 -14.91 30.58 -20.30
N LEU A 3 -14.52 29.51 -21.00
CA LEU A 3 -14.03 28.27 -20.36
C LEU A 3 -12.86 28.55 -19.40
N LYS A 4 -12.04 29.55 -19.73
CA LYS A 4 -10.93 30.01 -18.90
C LYS A 4 -11.41 30.61 -17.58
N ASP A 5 -12.44 31.45 -17.62
CA ASP A 5 -13.01 32.10 -16.42
C ASP A 5 -13.63 31.06 -15.47
N SER A 6 -14.28 30.03 -16.03
CA SER A 6 -14.83 28.91 -15.26
C SER A 6 -13.74 28.08 -14.58
N VAL A 7 -12.63 27.79 -15.28
CA VAL A 7 -11.51 27.03 -14.72
C VAL A 7 -10.78 27.83 -13.64
N GLU A 8 -10.54 29.12 -13.86
CA GLU A 8 -9.93 30.00 -12.85
C GLU A 8 -10.81 30.13 -11.60
N SER A 9 -12.13 30.22 -11.77
CA SER A 9 -13.07 30.23 -10.64
C SER A 9 -13.03 28.93 -9.83
N VAL A 10 -13.00 27.77 -10.48
CA VAL A 10 -12.94 26.47 -9.80
C VAL A 10 -11.62 26.31 -9.06
N LEU A 11 -10.49 26.69 -9.68
CA LEU A 11 -9.17 26.67 -9.04
C LEU A 11 -9.11 27.58 -7.81
N THR A 12 -9.67 28.79 -7.91
CA THR A 12 -9.70 29.75 -6.79
C THR A 12 -10.54 29.22 -5.61
N ILE A 13 -11.69 28.61 -5.91
CA ILE A 13 -12.54 27.99 -4.89
C ILE A 13 -11.81 26.82 -4.24
N ALA A 14 -11.22 25.91 -5.03
CA ALA A 14 -10.48 24.77 -4.50
C ALA A 14 -9.30 25.21 -3.61
N GLN A 15 -8.55 26.22 -4.04
CA GLN A 15 -7.42 26.75 -3.29
C GLN A 15 -7.86 27.41 -1.97
N THR A 16 -9.03 28.08 -1.97
CA THR A 16 -9.64 28.66 -0.76
C THR A 16 -10.13 27.58 0.22
N GLN A 17 -10.68 26.48 -0.28
CA GLN A 17 -11.09 25.37 0.59
C GLN A 17 -9.88 24.61 1.14
N LEU A 18 -8.86 24.36 0.32
CA LEU A 18 -7.61 23.73 0.74
C LEU A 18 -6.88 24.56 1.80
N SER A 19 -6.84 25.89 1.67
CA SER A 19 -6.21 26.75 2.69
C SER A 19 -6.98 26.78 4.01
N LYS A 20 -8.32 26.69 3.98
CA LYS A 20 -9.16 26.54 5.18
C LYS A 20 -8.96 25.19 5.87
N ILE A 21 -8.88 24.11 5.09
CA ILE A 21 -8.60 22.76 5.62
C ILE A 21 -7.19 22.72 6.22
N ALA A 22 -6.20 23.25 5.52
CA ALA A 22 -4.81 23.32 5.99
C ALA A 22 -4.68 24.16 7.27
N SER A 23 -5.40 25.27 7.40
CA SER A 23 -5.37 26.09 8.61
C SER A 23 -6.02 25.41 9.82
N HIS A 24 -7.05 24.59 9.60
CA HIS A 24 -7.65 23.78 10.67
C HIS A 24 -6.71 22.64 11.11
N ILE A 25 -6.11 21.93 10.15
CA ILE A 25 -5.11 20.88 10.43
C ILE A 25 -3.88 21.46 11.17
N HIS A 26 -3.41 22.65 10.77
CA HIS A 26 -2.22 23.27 11.38
C HIS A 26 -2.47 23.80 12.80
N LEU A 27 -3.72 24.12 13.16
CA LEU A 27 -4.12 24.50 14.52
C LEU A 27 -4.18 23.27 15.44
N ASP A 28 -4.64 22.12 14.93
CA ASP A 28 -4.69 20.87 15.71
C ASP A 28 -3.30 20.24 15.88
N PHE A 29 -2.41 20.35 14.89
CA PHE A 29 -1.06 19.77 14.95
C PHE A 29 -0.09 20.49 15.92
N LEU A 30 -0.31 21.79 16.18
CA LEU A 30 0.46 22.56 17.18
C LEU A 30 -0.19 22.55 18.57
N GLY A 31 -1.42 22.04 18.69
CA GLY A 31 -2.19 21.92 19.93
C GLY A 31 -1.92 20.63 20.72
N ILE A 32 -0.90 19.84 20.36
CA ILE A 32 -0.47 18.66 21.12
C ILE A 32 0.18 19.14 22.42
N HIS A 33 -0.64 19.47 23.42
CA HIS A 33 -0.23 19.34 24.80
C HIS A 33 0.02 17.86 25.07
N PRO A 34 1.17 17.47 25.64
CA PRO A 34 1.34 16.11 26.12
C PRO A 34 0.24 15.88 27.16
N VAL A 35 -0.77 15.09 26.81
CA VAL A 35 -1.72 14.58 27.79
C VAL A 35 -0.90 13.61 28.64
N ALA A 36 -0.34 14.14 29.73
CA ALA A 36 0.08 13.33 30.84
C ALA A 36 -1.18 12.63 31.35
N HIS A 37 -1.40 11.41 30.86
CA HIS A 37 -2.29 10.49 31.54
C HIS A 37 -1.70 10.26 32.92
N THR A 38 -2.23 10.94 33.94
CA THR A 38 -2.08 10.52 35.33
C THR A 38 -2.76 9.17 35.47
N TYR A 39 -2.02 8.12 35.13
CA TYR A 39 -2.31 6.78 35.61
C TYR A 39 -2.04 6.80 37.11
N SER A 40 -3.10 6.64 37.90
CA SER A 40 -2.95 6.35 39.32
C SER A 40 -2.17 5.04 39.44
N HIS A 41 -0.93 5.14 39.92
CA HIS A 41 -0.04 4.00 40.14
C HIS A 41 -0.71 2.98 41.08
N TYR A 42 -1.12 1.84 40.53
CA TYR A 42 -1.00 0.58 41.25
C TYR A 42 0.34 -0.02 40.81
N VAL A 43 1.35 0.12 41.67
CA VAL A 43 2.65 -0.53 41.49
C VAL A 43 2.45 -2.00 41.84
N ASP A 44 2.33 -2.85 40.84
CA ASP A 44 2.68 -4.26 40.97
C ASP A 44 3.97 -4.50 40.16
N HIS A 45 5.06 -4.75 40.88
CA HIS A 45 6.36 -5.06 40.29
C HIS A 45 6.36 -6.50 39.80
N GLN A 46 5.69 -6.78 38.68
CA GLN A 46 5.95 -7.98 37.90
C GLN A 46 5.98 -7.64 36.41
N GLN A 47 7.14 -7.87 35.81
CA GLN A 47 7.34 -7.84 34.36
C GLN A 47 6.31 -8.80 33.73
N PRO A 48 5.43 -8.36 32.83
CA PRO A 48 4.43 -9.25 32.25
C PRO A 48 5.14 -10.39 31.51
N PRO A 49 4.71 -11.65 31.67
CA PRO A 49 5.32 -12.77 30.97
C PRO A 49 5.18 -12.56 29.46
N ALA A 50 6.23 -12.89 28.70
CA ALA A 50 6.19 -12.89 27.25
C ALA A 50 4.98 -13.72 26.78
N ALA A 51 4.08 -13.11 26.01
CA ALA A 51 2.90 -13.80 25.49
C ALA A 51 3.36 -14.88 24.50
N VAL A 52 3.38 -16.13 24.96
CA VAL A 52 3.58 -17.30 24.11
C VAL A 52 2.29 -17.50 23.32
N PHE A 53 2.38 -17.52 21.98
CA PHE A 53 1.26 -17.92 21.13
C PHE A 53 0.79 -19.33 21.56
N PRO A 54 -0.48 -19.53 21.93
CA PRO A 54 -0.94 -20.84 22.38
C PRO A 54 -0.90 -21.83 21.20
N THR A 55 -0.24 -22.97 21.42
CA THR A 55 -0.37 -24.16 20.57
C THR A 55 -1.80 -24.73 20.72
N PRO A 56 -2.43 -25.21 19.64
CA PRO A 56 -3.86 -25.53 19.63
C PRO A 56 -4.19 -26.89 20.27
N HIS A 57 -3.57 -27.25 21.40
CA HIS A 57 -3.89 -28.47 22.15
C HIS A 57 -3.79 -28.28 23.66
N ALA A 58 -4.77 -27.58 24.25
CA ALA A 58 -5.28 -27.84 25.60
C ALA A 58 -6.49 -26.93 25.87
N ALA A 59 -7.70 -27.46 25.66
CA ALA A 59 -8.94 -26.78 26.00
C ALA A 59 -9.28 -27.01 27.47
N ASN A 60 -9.03 -26.04 28.35
CA ASN A 60 -9.64 -25.95 29.68
C ASN A 60 -10.55 -24.72 29.76
N ALA A 61 -11.70 -24.88 30.39
CA ALA A 61 -12.83 -23.95 30.36
C ALA A 61 -12.51 -22.55 30.94
N ASP A 62 -11.55 -22.44 31.85
CA ASP A 62 -11.15 -21.17 32.47
C ASP A 62 -10.31 -20.27 31.55
N ASN A 63 -9.70 -20.85 30.50
CA ASN A 63 -8.99 -20.08 29.47
C ASN A 63 -9.94 -19.34 28.52
N LYS A 64 -11.23 -19.69 28.51
CA LYS A 64 -12.19 -19.09 27.56
C LYS A 64 -12.54 -17.66 27.91
N ILE A 65 -12.59 -17.30 29.20
CA ILE A 65 -12.93 -15.94 29.67
C ILE A 65 -11.74 -14.99 29.48
N VAL A 66 -10.51 -15.46 29.70
CA VAL A 66 -9.28 -14.70 29.43
C VAL A 66 -9.04 -14.56 27.92
N GLN A 67 -9.32 -15.60 27.12
CA GLN A 67 -9.39 -15.46 25.65
C GLN A 67 -10.51 -14.51 25.21
N GLN A 68 -11.63 -14.44 25.94
CA GLN A 68 -12.76 -13.54 25.68
C GLN A 68 -12.43 -12.05 25.82
N ALA A 69 -11.51 -11.70 26.71
CA ALA A 69 -11.03 -10.34 26.90
C ALA A 69 -9.92 -9.95 25.90
N LEU A 70 -9.10 -10.91 25.47
CA LEU A 70 -8.04 -10.68 24.47
C LEU A 70 -8.56 -10.53 23.03
N LEU A 71 -9.82 -10.89 22.79
CA LEU A 71 -10.39 -11.00 21.44
C LEU A 71 -10.60 -9.67 20.71
N TYR A 72 -10.60 -8.53 21.41
CA TYR A 72 -10.92 -7.21 20.82
C TYR A 72 -10.22 -6.03 21.50
N ASP A 73 -9.15 -6.29 22.25
CA ASP A 73 -8.35 -5.19 22.74
C ASP A 73 -7.34 -4.82 21.65
N TYR A 74 -7.77 -4.01 20.68
CA TYR A 74 -6.87 -3.41 19.69
C TYR A 74 -5.70 -2.69 20.38
N SER A 75 -5.94 -2.17 21.60
CA SER A 75 -4.88 -1.61 22.43
C SER A 75 -3.85 -2.66 22.86
N ALA A 76 -4.22 -3.93 23.06
CA ALA A 76 -3.28 -5.02 23.38
C ALA A 76 -2.45 -5.50 22.18
N ILE A 77 -3.00 -5.44 20.95
CA ILE A 77 -2.23 -5.70 19.71
C ILE A 77 -1.21 -4.58 19.50
N MET A 78 -1.66 -3.33 19.63
CA MET A 78 -0.80 -2.15 19.48
C MET A 78 0.16 -1.94 20.67
N ALA A 79 -0.13 -2.49 21.84
CA ALA A 79 0.76 -2.47 22.99
C ALA A 79 1.86 -3.54 22.93
N GLN A 80 1.87 -4.44 21.93
CA GLN A 80 2.95 -5.41 21.78
C GLN A 80 4.26 -4.67 21.49
N PRO A 81 5.31 -4.88 22.31
CA PRO A 81 6.61 -4.30 22.03
C PRO A 81 7.17 -4.92 20.74
N PHE A 82 7.89 -4.12 19.97
CA PHE A 82 8.63 -4.64 18.82
C PHE A 82 9.73 -5.59 19.31
N VAL A 83 9.76 -6.79 18.74
CA VAL A 83 10.80 -7.79 19.00
C VAL A 83 11.35 -8.26 17.67
N LEU A 84 12.66 -8.12 17.47
CA LEU A 84 13.33 -8.64 16.27
C LEU A 84 13.68 -10.11 16.47
N ASP A 85 12.68 -10.97 16.37
CA ASP A 85 12.82 -12.43 16.41
C ASP A 85 12.80 -13.06 15.01
N LEU A 86 13.01 -14.38 14.94
CA LEU A 86 13.00 -15.11 13.66
C LEU A 86 11.69 -14.91 12.87
N PRO A 87 10.48 -15.03 13.47
CA PRO A 87 9.24 -14.70 12.80
C PRO A 87 9.21 -13.31 12.17
N THR A 88 9.62 -12.28 12.92
CA THR A 88 9.66 -10.90 12.44
C THR A 88 10.62 -10.75 11.26
N VAL A 89 11.81 -11.37 11.34
CA VAL A 89 12.77 -11.39 10.23
C VAL A 89 12.19 -12.07 8.99
N LEU A 90 11.50 -13.21 9.16
CA LEU A 90 10.86 -13.89 8.04
C LEU A 90 9.75 -13.03 7.41
N CYS A 91 8.96 -12.32 8.21
CA CYS A 91 7.94 -11.38 7.71
C CYS A 91 8.56 -10.23 6.92
N LEU A 92 9.64 -9.64 7.43
CA LEU A 92 10.40 -8.61 6.71
C LEU A 92 10.97 -9.16 5.39
N VAL A 93 11.59 -10.34 5.40
CA VAL A 93 12.08 -10.98 4.17
C VAL A 93 10.96 -11.16 3.16
N MET A 94 9.79 -11.66 3.60
CA MET A 94 8.63 -11.81 2.73
C MET A 94 8.16 -10.47 2.15
N ALA A 95 8.13 -9.40 2.93
CA ALA A 95 7.72 -8.06 2.46
C ALA A 95 8.72 -7.45 1.45
N PHE A 96 10.03 -7.68 1.63
CA PHE A 96 11.07 -7.15 0.73
C PHE A 96 11.32 -8.02 -0.51
N LEU A 97 10.95 -9.31 -0.48
CA LEU A 97 11.24 -10.25 -1.55
C LEU A 97 10.62 -9.86 -2.92
N PRO A 98 9.37 -9.35 -3.01
CA PRO A 98 8.81 -8.86 -4.27
C PRO A 98 9.69 -7.82 -4.97
N MET A 99 10.29 -6.89 -4.23
CA MET A 99 11.15 -5.85 -4.80
C MET A 99 12.44 -6.45 -5.39
N LEU A 100 13.04 -7.44 -4.71
CA LEU A 100 14.21 -8.15 -5.22
C LEU A 100 13.88 -8.94 -6.50
N ILE A 101 12.73 -9.63 -6.51
CA ILE A 101 12.26 -10.39 -7.68
C ILE A 101 12.03 -9.43 -8.86
N ALA A 102 11.33 -8.31 -8.63
CA ALA A 102 11.06 -7.28 -9.64
C ALA A 102 12.35 -6.70 -10.24
N TYR A 103 13.37 -6.44 -9.41
CA TYR A 103 14.69 -6.00 -9.87
C TYR A 103 15.38 -7.04 -10.77
N ILE A 104 15.38 -8.30 -10.36
CA ILE A 104 15.96 -9.39 -11.18
C ILE A 104 15.19 -9.52 -12.49
N MET A 105 13.87 -9.47 -12.46
CA MET A 105 13.02 -9.50 -13.65
C MET A 105 13.31 -8.34 -14.60
N GLY A 106 13.38 -7.10 -14.08
CA GLY A 106 13.70 -5.92 -14.90
C GLY A 106 15.05 -6.03 -15.61
N LYS A 107 16.09 -6.52 -14.91
CA LYS A 107 17.41 -6.74 -15.53
C LYS A 107 17.41 -7.84 -16.60
N ARG A 108 16.59 -8.88 -16.44
CA ARG A 108 16.53 -10.02 -17.37
C ARG A 108 15.61 -9.77 -18.56
N LEU A 109 14.46 -9.13 -18.34
CA LEU A 109 13.39 -8.99 -19.32
C LEU A 109 13.47 -7.70 -20.13
N ILE A 110 14.19 -6.69 -19.62
CA ILE A 110 14.41 -5.40 -20.31
C ILE A 110 15.91 -5.22 -20.60
N PRO A 111 16.46 -5.96 -21.59
CA PRO A 111 17.86 -5.82 -22.00
C PRO A 111 18.09 -4.51 -22.75
N GLY A 112 19.28 -3.90 -22.60
CA GLY A 112 19.62 -2.64 -23.28
C GLY A 112 20.84 -1.89 -22.72
N ALA A 113 21.42 -1.01 -23.54
CA ALA A 113 22.49 -0.06 -23.16
C ALA A 113 21.93 1.08 -22.27
N ASP A 114 22.69 2.16 -22.05
CA ASP A 114 22.32 3.28 -21.16
C ASP A 114 20.95 3.91 -21.44
N SER A 115 20.42 3.79 -22.66
CA SER A 115 19.07 4.25 -23.06
C SER A 115 17.90 3.43 -22.47
N ALA A 116 18.17 2.34 -21.74
CA ALA A 116 17.15 1.49 -21.12
C ALA A 116 16.79 1.88 -19.67
N ALA A 117 17.31 3.00 -19.15
CA ALA A 117 17.10 3.41 -17.75
C ALA A 117 15.60 3.59 -17.40
N LEU A 118 14.86 4.37 -18.19
CA LEU A 118 13.43 4.61 -17.96
C LEU A 118 12.59 3.32 -18.09
N PRO A 119 12.66 2.53 -19.19
CA PRO A 119 11.92 1.28 -19.28
C PRO A 119 12.22 0.29 -18.15
N ARG A 120 13.47 0.22 -17.67
CA ARG A 120 13.85 -0.64 -16.54
C ARG A 120 13.26 -0.16 -15.23
N LEU A 121 13.28 1.15 -14.97
CA LEU A 121 12.72 1.71 -13.75
C LEU A 121 11.21 1.54 -13.72
N LEU A 122 10.53 1.82 -14.84
CA LEU A 122 9.09 1.54 -14.97
C LEU A 122 8.80 0.06 -14.81
N PHE A 123 9.57 -0.83 -15.42
CA PHE A 123 9.34 -2.27 -15.28
C PHE A 123 9.56 -2.74 -13.84
N LEU A 124 10.62 -2.26 -13.18
CA LEU A 124 10.90 -2.56 -11.77
C LEU A 124 9.72 -2.17 -10.88
N TRP A 125 9.25 -0.93 -10.99
CA TRP A 125 8.12 -0.45 -10.19
C TRP A 125 6.87 -1.29 -10.43
N HIS A 126 6.42 -1.41 -11.69
CA HIS A 126 5.17 -2.09 -11.99
C HIS A 126 5.25 -3.61 -11.76
N ALA A 127 6.44 -4.22 -11.79
CA ALA A 127 6.61 -5.61 -11.40
C ALA A 127 6.56 -5.77 -9.88
N TYR A 128 7.13 -4.83 -9.11
CA TYR A 128 7.05 -4.82 -7.66
C TYR A 128 5.60 -4.61 -7.19
N ASP A 129 4.92 -3.63 -7.77
CA ASP A 129 3.49 -3.33 -7.65
C ASP A 129 2.64 -4.59 -7.92
N ALA A 130 2.76 -5.20 -9.10
CA ALA A 130 2.00 -6.41 -9.44
C ALA A 130 2.25 -7.58 -8.45
N LEU A 131 3.50 -7.80 -8.04
CA LEU A 131 3.84 -8.84 -7.08
C LEU A 131 3.29 -8.53 -5.68
N THR A 132 3.27 -7.27 -5.27
CA THR A 132 2.71 -6.84 -3.98
C THR A 132 1.21 -7.05 -3.98
N HIS A 133 0.51 -6.55 -5.00
CA HIS A 133 -0.93 -6.72 -5.16
C HIS A 133 -1.32 -8.21 -5.16
N PHE A 134 -0.66 -9.05 -5.96
CA PHE A 134 -1.07 -10.46 -6.01
C PHE A 134 -0.64 -11.30 -4.82
N LEU A 135 0.58 -11.12 -4.29
CA LEU A 135 1.13 -12.02 -3.27
C LEU A 135 0.89 -11.50 -1.86
N ILE A 136 1.09 -10.21 -1.64
CA ILE A 136 0.98 -9.60 -0.31
C ILE A 136 -0.49 -9.27 -0.06
N GLU A 137 -1.06 -8.33 -0.79
CA GLU A 137 -2.45 -7.87 -0.60
C GLU A 137 -3.48 -8.96 -0.94
N GLY A 138 -3.20 -9.77 -1.96
CA GLY A 138 -4.01 -10.95 -2.27
C GLY A 138 -4.12 -11.93 -1.09
N SER A 139 -3.04 -12.09 -0.31
CA SER A 139 -3.09 -12.91 0.91
C SER A 139 -3.85 -12.24 2.05
N PHE A 140 -3.83 -10.90 2.16
CA PHE A 140 -4.67 -10.17 3.11
C PHE A 140 -6.15 -10.41 2.82
N LEU A 141 -6.55 -10.24 1.56
CA LEU A 141 -7.92 -10.52 1.13
C LEU A 141 -8.31 -11.97 1.42
N TYR A 142 -7.44 -12.92 1.10
CA TYR A 142 -7.69 -14.32 1.43
C TYR A 142 -8.02 -14.50 2.92
N HIS A 143 -7.22 -13.92 3.83
CA HIS A 143 -7.52 -14.02 5.25
C HIS A 143 -8.78 -13.27 5.67
N CYS A 144 -9.10 -12.12 5.06
CA CYS A 144 -10.34 -11.41 5.31
C CYS A 144 -11.59 -12.23 4.95
N PHE A 145 -11.55 -13.03 3.89
CA PHE A 145 -12.71 -13.82 3.47
C PHE A 145 -12.74 -15.24 4.06
N PHE A 146 -11.59 -15.84 4.39
CA PHE A 146 -11.50 -17.26 4.70
C PHE A 146 -10.93 -17.59 6.08
N SER A 147 -10.33 -16.64 6.81
CA SER A 147 -9.88 -16.85 8.19
C SER A 147 -10.85 -16.19 9.17
N SER A 148 -11.51 -17.02 9.98
CA SER A 148 -12.49 -16.51 10.95
C SER A 148 -12.64 -17.41 12.18
N ILE A 149 -13.15 -16.83 13.25
CA ILE A 149 -13.65 -17.53 14.43
C ILE A 149 -15.10 -17.15 14.70
N THR A 150 -15.83 -18.01 15.41
CA THR A 150 -17.16 -17.68 15.92
C THR A 150 -17.04 -16.79 17.16
N ILE A 151 -17.85 -15.73 17.21
CA ILE A 151 -17.99 -14.82 18.36
C ILE A 151 -19.47 -14.72 18.76
N SER A 152 -19.75 -14.37 20.01
CA SER A 152 -21.13 -14.09 20.40
C SER A 152 -21.60 -12.75 19.80
N ALA A 153 -22.88 -12.65 19.45
CA ALA A 153 -23.45 -11.41 18.91
C ALA A 153 -23.34 -10.22 19.89
N ALA A 154 -23.20 -10.48 21.19
CA ALA A 154 -22.93 -9.46 22.21
C ALA A 154 -21.50 -8.89 22.15
N GLN A 155 -20.55 -9.65 21.59
CA GLN A 155 -19.16 -9.21 21.36
C GLN A 155 -18.99 -8.47 20.03
N SER A 156 -19.92 -8.65 19.08
CA SER A 156 -19.96 -7.91 17.83
C SER A 156 -20.43 -6.48 18.11
N ARG A 157 -19.50 -5.51 18.05
CA ARG A 157 -19.77 -4.11 18.40
C ARG A 157 -20.79 -3.45 17.46
N PHE A 158 -21.31 -2.30 17.90
CA PHE A 158 -22.09 -1.36 17.11
C PHE A 158 -21.23 -0.76 15.98
N GLY A 159 -21.67 -0.92 14.73
CA GLY A 159 -20.99 -0.41 13.53
C GLY A 159 -21.24 -1.31 12.31
N PRO A 160 -20.76 -0.95 11.12
CA PRO A 160 -20.73 -1.85 9.97
C PRO A 160 -19.88 -3.08 10.28
N VAL A 161 -20.47 -4.27 10.21
CA VAL A 161 -19.76 -5.55 10.40
C VAL A 161 -19.47 -6.15 9.03
N PHE A 162 -18.24 -6.64 8.84
CA PHE A 162 -17.83 -7.27 7.58
C PHE A 162 -18.81 -8.37 7.16
N LEU A 163 -19.21 -8.37 5.88
CA LEU A 163 -20.24 -9.25 5.30
C LEU A 163 -21.60 -9.27 6.02
N ASN A 164 -21.89 -8.24 6.84
CA ASN A 164 -23.06 -8.21 7.71
C ASN A 164 -23.17 -9.45 8.61
N ASN A 165 -22.03 -10.07 8.96
CA ASN A 165 -22.04 -11.27 9.78
C ASN A 165 -21.58 -11.02 11.22
N ARG A 166 -22.54 -10.98 12.15
CA ARG A 166 -22.31 -10.62 13.55
C ARG A 166 -21.83 -11.76 14.44
N ASP A 167 -21.90 -13.01 13.98
CA ASP A 167 -21.45 -14.17 14.76
C ASP A 167 -20.01 -14.57 14.45
N ARG A 168 -19.29 -13.78 13.65
CA ARG A 168 -17.91 -14.05 13.24
C ARG A 168 -17.01 -12.84 13.32
N ALA A 169 -15.74 -13.12 13.59
CA ALA A 169 -14.63 -12.19 13.41
C ALA A 169 -13.74 -12.72 12.28
N TYR A 170 -13.38 -11.86 11.33
CA TYR A 170 -12.60 -12.21 10.14
C TYR A 170 -11.25 -11.51 10.12
N GLY A 171 -10.27 -12.10 9.44
CA GLY A 171 -8.95 -11.49 9.20
C GLY A 171 -7.76 -12.39 9.52
N ALA A 172 -6.57 -11.90 9.21
CA ALA A 172 -5.32 -12.63 9.37
C ALA A 172 -4.97 -12.98 10.82
N THR A 173 -5.47 -12.24 11.80
CA THR A 173 -5.35 -12.57 13.23
C THR A 173 -5.91 -13.96 13.55
N TYR A 174 -6.90 -14.43 12.79
CA TYR A 174 -7.51 -15.75 12.95
C TYR A 174 -6.93 -16.79 11.99
N GLY A 175 -5.93 -16.42 11.20
CA GLY A 175 -5.18 -17.33 10.35
C GLY A 175 -4.33 -18.30 11.18
N PRO A 176 -4.10 -19.52 10.70
CA PRO A 176 -3.38 -20.52 11.47
C PRO A 176 -1.91 -20.13 11.66
N ALA A 177 -1.34 -20.50 12.81
CA ALA A 177 0.01 -20.13 13.21
C ALA A 177 1.13 -20.60 12.26
N TRP A 178 0.87 -21.63 11.45
CA TRP A 178 1.81 -22.20 10.48
C TRP A 178 1.75 -21.49 9.12
N ASP A 179 0.74 -20.64 8.87
CA ASP A 179 0.59 -19.93 7.61
C ASP A 179 1.49 -18.67 7.60
N PRO A 180 2.49 -18.61 6.71
CA PRO A 180 3.42 -17.49 6.66
C PRO A 180 2.75 -16.17 6.27
N THR A 181 1.70 -16.21 5.45
CA THR A 181 0.97 -15.00 5.04
C THR A 181 0.05 -14.47 6.13
N ALA A 182 -0.52 -15.36 6.96
CA ALA A 182 -1.20 -14.96 8.18
C ALA A 182 -0.23 -14.25 9.15
N ARG A 183 0.98 -14.81 9.31
CA ARG A 183 2.01 -14.21 10.17
C ARG A 183 2.49 -12.86 9.68
N LEU A 184 2.66 -12.69 8.37
CA LEU A 184 3.00 -11.40 7.75
C LEU A 184 2.02 -10.29 8.18
N TRP A 185 0.72 -10.56 8.06
CA TRP A 185 -0.30 -9.58 8.39
C TRP A 185 -0.50 -9.39 9.89
N GLN A 186 -0.30 -10.44 10.69
CA GLN A 186 -0.25 -10.31 12.15
C GLN A 186 0.93 -9.42 12.60
N GLU A 187 2.07 -9.49 11.91
CA GLU A 187 3.22 -8.62 12.19
C GLU A 187 2.91 -7.17 11.82
N TYR A 188 2.38 -6.94 10.62
CA TYR A 188 2.00 -5.59 10.17
C TYR A 188 0.88 -4.99 11.02
N ALA A 189 -0.03 -5.82 11.54
CA ALA A 189 -1.12 -5.41 12.44
C ALA A 189 -0.64 -4.77 13.75
N LYS A 190 0.62 -5.00 14.16
CA LYS A 190 1.22 -4.29 15.30
C LYS A 190 1.41 -2.79 15.02
N ALA A 191 1.57 -2.42 13.75
CA ALA A 191 1.69 -1.04 13.29
C ALA A 191 0.33 -0.45 12.84
N ASP A 192 -0.55 -1.25 12.22
CA ASP A 192 -1.90 -0.84 11.84
C ASP A 192 -2.88 -2.01 12.03
N HIS A 193 -3.63 -2.00 13.13
CA HIS A 193 -4.42 -3.18 13.55
C HIS A 193 -5.55 -3.55 12.58
N ARG A 194 -5.94 -2.64 11.66
CA ARG A 194 -6.98 -2.90 10.65
C ARG A 194 -6.58 -4.04 9.72
N TRP A 195 -5.27 -4.25 9.51
CA TRP A 195 -4.73 -5.32 8.67
C TRP A 195 -4.69 -6.69 9.33
N GLY A 196 -4.90 -6.75 10.65
CA GLY A 196 -5.13 -8.02 11.36
C GLY A 196 -6.57 -8.52 11.22
N GLY A 197 -7.51 -7.58 11.10
CA GLY A 197 -8.95 -7.84 10.90
C GLY A 197 -9.39 -7.72 9.44
N ALA A 198 -10.70 -7.71 9.23
CA ALA A 198 -11.34 -7.43 7.94
C ALA A 198 -12.05 -6.06 7.98
N ASP A 199 -11.29 -4.98 8.11
CA ASP A 199 -11.85 -3.62 8.05
C ASP A 199 -12.51 -3.39 6.67
N PRO A 200 -13.81 -3.07 6.60
CA PRO A 200 -14.50 -2.94 5.31
C PRO A 200 -13.92 -1.87 4.38
N THR A 201 -13.31 -0.82 4.91
CA THR A 201 -12.69 0.25 4.10
C THR A 201 -11.40 -0.27 3.48
N VAL A 202 -10.52 -0.85 4.30
CA VAL A 202 -9.26 -1.45 3.83
C VAL A 202 -9.56 -2.57 2.83
N VAL A 203 -10.46 -3.51 3.16
CA VAL A 203 -10.84 -4.60 2.24
C VAL A 203 -11.40 -4.08 0.91
N SER A 204 -12.16 -2.97 0.92
CA SER A 204 -12.69 -2.38 -0.32
C SER A 204 -11.59 -1.78 -1.20
N ILE A 205 -10.58 -1.16 -0.60
CA ILE A 205 -9.39 -0.66 -1.31
C ILE A 205 -8.62 -1.83 -1.90
N GLU A 206 -8.34 -2.85 -1.08
CA GLU A 206 -7.54 -3.99 -1.48
C GLU A 206 -8.21 -4.85 -2.57
N LEU A 207 -9.55 -4.92 -2.59
CA LEU A 207 -10.26 -5.54 -3.72
C LEU A 207 -9.94 -4.85 -5.05
N LEU A 208 -9.81 -3.52 -5.08
CA LEU A 208 -9.45 -2.79 -6.28
C LEU A 208 -7.97 -2.96 -6.63
N THR A 209 -7.07 -2.92 -5.65
CA THR A 209 -5.62 -3.10 -5.89
C THR A 209 -5.33 -4.50 -6.43
N VAL A 210 -5.92 -5.55 -5.85
CA VAL A 210 -5.69 -6.93 -6.30
C VAL A 210 -6.38 -7.24 -7.64
N LEU A 211 -7.65 -6.85 -7.81
CA LEU A 211 -8.43 -7.23 -8.99
C LEU A 211 -8.22 -6.30 -10.20
N LEU A 212 -7.77 -5.06 -9.98
CA LEU A 212 -7.54 -4.08 -11.04
C LEU A 212 -6.08 -3.58 -11.07
N GLY A 213 -5.52 -3.24 -9.92
CA GLY A 213 -4.14 -2.75 -9.81
C GLY A 213 -3.10 -3.76 -10.30
N GLY A 214 -3.07 -4.96 -9.72
CA GLY A 214 -2.15 -6.04 -10.10
C GLY A 214 -2.20 -6.40 -11.60
N PRO A 215 -3.40 -6.58 -12.20
CA PRO A 215 -3.54 -6.78 -13.63
C PRO A 215 -3.08 -5.58 -14.49
N ALA A 216 -3.36 -4.35 -14.06
CA ALA A 216 -2.90 -3.14 -14.75
C ALA A 216 -1.36 -3.03 -14.74
N ALA A 217 -0.74 -3.26 -13.58
CA ALA A 217 0.71 -3.28 -13.40
C ALA A 217 1.36 -4.38 -14.26
N THR A 218 0.77 -5.58 -14.28
CA THR A 218 1.20 -6.68 -15.16
C THR A 218 1.11 -6.33 -16.64
N TYR A 219 0.02 -5.65 -17.05
CA TYR A 219 -0.17 -5.20 -18.42
C TYR A 219 0.88 -4.16 -18.84
N ILE A 220 1.24 -3.24 -17.93
CA ILE A 220 2.31 -2.27 -18.13
C ILE A 220 3.65 -3.00 -18.32
N CYS A 221 3.99 -3.96 -17.46
CA CYS A 221 5.18 -4.80 -17.61
C CYS A 221 5.22 -5.54 -18.96
N TYR A 222 4.09 -6.10 -19.39
CA TYR A 222 3.98 -6.77 -20.69
C TYR A 222 4.24 -5.81 -21.85
N ASN A 223 3.65 -4.61 -21.83
CA ASN A 223 3.88 -3.60 -22.86
C ASN A 223 5.35 -3.14 -22.90
N LEU A 224 5.98 -2.95 -21.74
CA LEU A 224 7.40 -2.62 -21.65
C LEU A 224 8.28 -3.73 -22.22
N TYR A 225 7.95 -5.00 -21.92
CA TYR A 225 8.61 -6.16 -22.52
C TYR A 225 8.47 -6.18 -24.04
N LEU A 226 7.27 -5.89 -24.58
CA LEU A 226 7.04 -5.78 -26.03
C LEU A 226 7.84 -4.63 -26.67
N LEU A 227 7.94 -3.48 -26.01
CA LEU A 227 8.72 -2.35 -26.51
C LEU A 227 10.23 -2.65 -26.53
N ALA A 228 10.71 -3.44 -25.58
CA ALA A 228 12.11 -3.82 -25.45
C ALA A 228 12.51 -4.96 -26.41
N ASN A 229 11.66 -5.99 -26.56
CA ASN A 229 12.02 -7.24 -27.25
C ASN A 229 11.21 -7.50 -28.52
N GLY A 230 10.07 -6.83 -28.68
CA GLY A 230 9.13 -7.08 -29.79
C GLY A 230 9.62 -6.50 -31.11
N ARG A 231 9.37 -7.24 -32.20
CA ARG A 231 9.56 -6.75 -33.58
C ARG A 231 8.38 -5.87 -33.99
N LEU A 232 8.35 -4.64 -33.45
CA LEU A 232 7.26 -3.70 -33.64
C LEU A 232 7.62 -2.63 -34.68
N GLY A 233 6.74 -2.39 -35.66
CA GLY A 233 6.85 -1.23 -36.55
C GLY A 233 6.54 0.09 -35.82
N GLY A 234 6.89 1.23 -36.42
CA GLY A 234 6.76 2.56 -35.76
C GLY A 234 5.36 2.87 -35.23
N ARG A 235 4.31 2.60 -36.02
CA ARG A 235 2.91 2.77 -35.59
C ARG A 235 2.56 1.89 -34.40
N GLN A 236 3.00 0.63 -34.40
CA GLN A 236 2.73 -0.31 -33.31
C GLN A 236 3.45 0.11 -32.02
N ARG A 237 4.71 0.55 -32.11
CA ARG A 237 5.45 1.09 -30.96
C ARG A 237 4.72 2.28 -30.34
N GLY A 238 4.21 3.20 -31.18
CA GLY A 238 3.41 4.33 -30.70
C GLY A 238 2.14 3.92 -29.96
N VAL A 239 1.39 2.93 -30.48
CA VAL A 239 0.19 2.40 -29.81
C VAL A 239 0.54 1.76 -28.47
N VAL A 240 1.59 0.93 -28.43
CA VAL A 240 2.00 0.25 -27.19
C VAL A 240 2.47 1.28 -26.16
N ALA A 241 3.33 2.22 -26.54
CA ALA A 241 3.81 3.27 -25.63
C ALA A 241 2.67 4.14 -25.10
N GLY A 242 1.72 4.55 -25.96
CA GLY A 242 0.55 5.33 -25.55
C GLY A 242 -0.33 4.57 -24.56
N ARG A 243 -0.56 3.27 -24.78
CA ARG A 243 -1.30 2.41 -23.84
C ARG A 243 -0.57 2.23 -22.52
N THR A 244 0.75 2.05 -22.55
CA THR A 244 1.58 1.97 -21.34
C THR A 244 1.38 3.20 -20.47
N TRP A 245 1.53 4.40 -21.02
CA TRP A 245 1.40 5.64 -20.27
C TRP A 245 -0.02 5.92 -19.80
N LEU A 246 -1.04 5.60 -20.62
CA LEU A 246 -2.43 5.73 -20.22
C LEU A 246 -2.74 4.87 -18.98
N VAL A 247 -2.39 3.58 -19.03
CA VAL A 247 -2.68 2.66 -17.93
C VAL A 247 -1.83 2.99 -16.71
N ALA A 248 -0.56 3.36 -16.88
CA ALA A 248 0.31 3.77 -15.78
C ALA A 248 -0.20 5.03 -15.06
N ALA A 249 -0.73 6.02 -15.80
CA ALA A 249 -1.32 7.21 -15.19
C ALA A 249 -2.62 6.89 -14.44
N CYS A 250 -3.48 6.04 -14.99
CA CYS A 250 -4.70 5.59 -14.30
C CYS A 250 -4.37 4.82 -13.02
N LEU A 251 -3.41 3.89 -13.09
CA LEU A 251 -2.96 3.10 -11.94
C LEU A 251 -2.35 4.01 -10.86
N ALA A 252 -1.39 4.86 -11.22
CA ALA A 252 -0.76 5.79 -10.29
C ALA A 252 -1.76 6.73 -9.58
N THR A 253 -2.80 7.17 -10.30
CA THR A 253 -3.87 7.97 -9.70
C THR A 253 -4.67 7.16 -8.67
N ALA A 254 -5.00 5.90 -9.01
CA ALA A 254 -5.73 5.00 -8.12
C ALA A 254 -4.91 4.63 -6.88
N GLU A 255 -3.60 4.40 -7.03
CA GLU A 255 -2.68 4.13 -5.90
C GLU A 255 -2.61 5.31 -4.93
N LEU A 256 -2.46 6.54 -5.45
CA LEU A 256 -2.48 7.74 -4.60
C LEU A 256 -3.81 7.92 -3.88
N TYR A 257 -4.92 7.66 -4.57
CA TYR A 257 -6.25 7.72 -3.95
C TYR A 257 -6.44 6.64 -2.89
N GLY A 258 -5.99 5.41 -3.16
CA GLY A 258 -6.01 4.30 -2.20
C GLY A 258 -5.20 4.62 -0.95
N GLY A 259 -3.96 5.07 -1.11
CA GLY A 259 -3.12 5.52 0.02
C GLY A 259 -3.76 6.66 0.82
N PHE A 260 -4.40 7.62 0.14
CA PHE A 260 -5.15 8.68 0.80
C PHE A 260 -6.31 8.11 1.64
N MET A 261 -7.08 7.17 1.09
CA MET A 261 -8.20 6.53 1.80
C MET A 261 -7.75 5.58 2.92
N THR A 262 -6.53 5.06 2.88
CA THR A 262 -5.96 4.26 3.98
C THR A 262 -5.58 5.11 5.19
N PHE A 263 -4.99 6.29 4.97
CA PHE A 263 -4.39 7.09 6.04
C PHE A 263 -5.21 8.31 6.47
N VAL A 264 -5.85 9.02 5.55
CA VAL A 264 -6.53 10.27 5.90
C VAL A 264 -7.73 10.04 6.84
N PRO A 265 -8.56 8.99 6.68
CA PRO A 265 -9.57 8.68 7.68
C PRO A 265 -8.99 8.43 9.08
N GLU A 266 -7.82 7.78 9.18
CA GLU A 266 -7.12 7.61 10.46
C GLU A 266 -6.69 8.94 11.03
N TRP A 267 -6.01 9.78 10.25
CA TRP A 267 -5.53 11.07 10.73
C TRP A 267 -6.67 11.97 11.21
N LEU A 268 -7.79 11.98 10.48
CA LEU A 268 -9.00 12.72 10.87
C LEU A 268 -9.66 12.17 12.15
N ALA A 269 -9.49 10.88 12.44
CA ALA A 269 -10.03 10.22 13.62
C ALA A 269 -9.04 10.18 14.81
N GLY A 270 -7.85 10.80 14.69
CA GLY A 270 -6.82 10.77 15.73
C GLY A 270 -5.93 9.52 15.70
N SER A 271 -5.84 8.86 14.56
CA SER A 271 -5.06 7.65 14.27
C SER A 271 -5.31 6.46 15.22
N PRO A 272 -6.57 6.11 15.53
CA PRO A 272 -6.88 5.08 16.51
C PRO A 272 -6.33 3.69 16.13
N ALA A 273 -6.05 3.46 14.85
CA ALA A 273 -5.47 2.21 14.39
C ALA A 273 -3.96 2.16 14.28
N LEU A 274 -3.30 3.32 14.19
CA LEU A 274 -1.88 3.40 13.88
C LEU A 274 -1.03 3.43 15.16
N ASN A 275 -0.06 2.53 15.23
CA ASN A 275 0.89 2.48 16.33
C ASN A 275 2.22 3.12 15.92
N THR A 276 2.44 4.34 16.40
CA THR A 276 3.67 5.11 16.15
C THR A 276 4.61 5.13 17.35
N SER A 277 4.44 4.23 18.31
CA SER A 277 5.25 4.20 19.55
C SER A 277 6.69 3.70 19.35
N HIS A 278 6.94 2.93 18.29
CA HIS A 278 8.24 2.35 17.97
C HIS A 278 8.74 2.80 16.59
N TRP A 279 10.05 2.99 16.46
CA TRP A 279 10.67 3.48 15.22
C TRP A 279 10.47 2.53 14.04
N MET A 280 10.47 1.22 14.27
CA MET A 280 10.23 0.21 13.22
C MET A 280 8.82 0.34 12.65
N TYR A 281 7.81 0.48 13.52
CA TYR A 281 6.43 0.66 13.09
C TYR A 281 6.26 1.98 12.35
N THR A 282 6.81 3.06 12.89
CA THR A 282 6.67 4.40 12.31
C THR A 282 7.40 4.52 10.97
N PHE A 283 8.70 4.24 10.94
CA PHE A 283 9.54 4.56 9.78
C PHE A 283 9.63 3.45 8.75
N VAL A 284 9.61 2.18 9.17
CA VAL A 284 9.75 1.06 8.22
C VAL A 284 8.37 0.57 7.78
N TYR A 285 7.48 0.27 8.70
CA TYR A 285 6.19 -0.36 8.35
C TYR A 285 5.26 0.69 7.74
N LEU A 286 5.05 1.80 8.44
CA LEU A 286 4.14 2.85 8.00
C LEU A 286 4.79 3.77 6.96
N THR A 287 5.94 4.39 7.25
CA THR A 287 6.47 5.44 6.37
C THR A 287 7.15 4.90 5.12
N PHE A 288 8.06 3.93 5.23
CA PHE A 288 8.84 3.46 4.08
C PHE A 288 7.96 2.77 3.04
N PHE A 289 7.24 1.71 3.42
CA PHE A 289 6.41 0.97 2.46
C PHE A 289 5.34 1.88 1.85
N ASN A 290 4.51 2.55 2.64
CA ASN A 290 3.45 3.40 2.09
C ASN A 290 4.00 4.63 1.36
N GLY A 291 5.16 5.16 1.78
CA GLY A 291 5.85 6.26 1.10
C GLY A 291 6.24 5.92 -0.34
N LEU A 292 6.55 4.64 -0.66
CA LEU A 292 6.81 4.20 -2.03
C LEU A 292 5.56 4.38 -2.92
N TRP A 293 4.37 4.01 -2.41
CA TRP A 293 3.07 4.20 -3.08
C TRP A 293 2.61 5.66 -3.14
N VAL A 294 3.39 6.59 -2.59
CA VAL A 294 3.18 8.02 -2.79
C VAL A 294 4.19 8.56 -3.81
N ILE A 295 5.49 8.38 -3.51
CA ILE A 295 6.57 8.99 -4.27
C ILE A 295 6.61 8.47 -5.70
N VAL A 296 6.52 7.16 -5.90
CA VAL A 296 6.66 6.57 -7.23
C VAL A 296 5.45 6.86 -8.11
N PRO A 297 4.19 6.74 -7.63
CA PRO A 297 3.03 7.15 -8.41
C PRO A 297 3.03 8.64 -8.80
N PHE A 298 3.46 9.55 -7.90
CA PHE A 298 3.65 10.96 -8.27
C PHE A 298 4.70 11.12 -9.39
N TRP A 299 5.82 10.41 -9.30
CA TRP A 299 6.81 10.40 -10.36
C TRP A 299 6.26 9.83 -11.67
N VAL A 300 5.49 8.74 -11.65
CA VAL A 300 4.84 8.16 -12.83
C VAL A 300 3.89 9.16 -13.49
N LEU A 301 3.05 9.87 -12.71
CA LEU A 301 2.14 10.88 -13.24
C LEU A 301 2.89 12.05 -13.87
N TRP A 302 3.95 12.54 -13.22
CA TRP A 302 4.80 13.58 -13.78
C TRP A 302 5.43 13.14 -15.11
N ARG A 303 5.98 11.93 -15.18
CA ARG A 303 6.54 11.35 -16.41
C ARG A 303 5.48 11.14 -17.50
N ALA A 304 4.28 10.69 -17.14
CA ALA A 304 3.19 10.53 -18.08
C ALA A 304 2.77 11.89 -18.68
N ALA A 305 2.68 12.94 -17.85
CA ALA A 305 2.38 14.30 -18.32
C ALA A 305 3.43 14.84 -19.29
N ASP A 306 4.72 14.63 -19.00
CA ASP A 306 5.82 14.99 -19.89
C ASP A 306 5.73 14.27 -21.25
N GLU A 307 5.47 12.96 -21.22
CA GLU A 307 5.41 12.12 -22.42
C GLU A 307 4.18 12.42 -23.29
N VAL A 308 3.04 12.67 -22.65
CA VAL A 308 1.83 13.15 -23.33
C VAL A 308 2.11 14.50 -23.98
N THR A 309 2.63 15.47 -23.21
CA THR A 309 2.94 16.81 -23.73
C THR A 309 3.88 16.72 -24.93
N ARG A 310 4.96 15.92 -24.81
CA ARG A 310 5.94 15.70 -25.89
C ARG A 310 5.28 15.16 -27.15
N ALA A 311 4.36 14.20 -27.03
CA ALA A 311 3.64 13.66 -28.17
C ALA A 311 2.75 14.71 -28.86
N PHE A 312 2.02 15.53 -28.08
CA PHE A 312 1.10 16.53 -28.61
C PHE A 312 1.79 17.72 -29.29
N VAL A 313 3.02 18.06 -28.89
CA VAL A 313 3.82 19.11 -29.54
C VAL A 313 4.69 18.61 -30.71
N GLY A 314 4.52 17.35 -31.12
CA GLY A 314 5.23 16.75 -32.26
C GLY A 314 6.62 16.20 -31.95
N GLY A 315 7.01 16.09 -30.67
CA GLY A 315 8.23 15.41 -30.25
C GLY A 315 8.08 13.88 -30.23
N THR A 316 9.21 13.16 -30.14
CA THR A 316 9.22 11.70 -30.03
C THR A 316 9.22 11.26 -28.56
N PRO A 317 8.16 10.56 -28.08
CA PRO A 317 8.13 9.97 -26.74
C PRO A 317 9.34 9.08 -26.45
N GLU A 318 9.84 9.11 -25.21
CA GLU A 318 11.09 8.42 -24.82
C GLU A 318 10.97 6.90 -24.96
N LEU A 319 9.81 6.33 -24.62
CA LEU A 319 9.53 4.89 -24.80
C LEU A 319 9.53 4.46 -26.28
N ILE A 320 9.42 5.39 -27.22
CA ILE A 320 9.48 5.14 -28.66
C ILE A 320 10.91 5.37 -29.19
N GLY A 321 11.64 6.35 -28.65
CA GLY A 321 12.89 6.90 -29.18
C GLY A 321 14.17 6.08 -28.96
N GLY A 322 14.15 5.03 -28.13
CA GLY A 322 15.33 4.22 -27.82
C GLY A 322 16.02 3.50 -28.99
N ALA A 323 15.43 3.53 -30.20
CA ALA A 323 15.98 2.90 -31.40
C ALA A 323 16.55 3.87 -32.46
N ALA A 324 16.47 5.20 -32.28
CA ALA A 324 16.63 6.13 -33.41
C ALA A 324 17.67 7.26 -33.26
N VAL A 325 18.49 7.31 -32.19
CA VAL A 325 19.44 8.43 -31.99
C VAL A 325 20.90 8.11 -32.39
N SER A 326 21.19 6.93 -32.97
CA SER A 326 22.56 6.56 -33.36
C SER A 326 22.90 6.78 -34.86
N GLY A 327 22.24 7.69 -35.58
CA GLY A 327 22.53 7.87 -37.00
C GLY A 327 22.11 9.23 -37.54
N GLY A 328 22.97 10.24 -37.41
CA GLY A 328 22.68 11.53 -38.03
C GLY A 328 23.63 12.67 -37.69
N SER A 329 24.95 12.42 -37.59
CA SER A 329 25.88 13.54 -37.71
C SER A 329 25.94 13.95 -39.17
N SER A 330 25.26 15.06 -39.47
CA SER A 330 25.26 15.77 -40.74
C SER A 330 26.69 15.99 -41.24
N ARG A 331 27.10 15.22 -42.24
CA ARG A 331 28.30 15.48 -43.03
C ARG A 331 28.01 16.72 -43.89
N LYS A 332 28.37 17.90 -43.38
CA LYS A 332 28.46 19.11 -44.20
C LYS A 332 29.60 18.91 -45.20
N LYS A 333 29.25 18.83 -46.48
CA LYS A 333 30.13 19.26 -47.58
C LYS A 333 29.91 20.75 -47.78
#